data_AF-A0A955LAZ1-F1
#
_entry.id   AF-A0A955LAZ1-F1
#
_cell.length_a   1.000
_cell.length_b   1.000
_cell.length_c   1.000
_cell.angle_alpha   90.00
_cell.angle_beta   90.00
_cell.angle_gamma   90.00
#
_symmetry.space_group_name_H-M   'P 1'
#
loop_
_entity.id
_entity.type
_entity.pdbx_description
1 polymer ?
#
loop_
_entity_poly.entity_id
_entity_poly.type
_entity_poly.pdbx_seq_one_letter_code
_entity_poly.pdbx_strand_id
1 'polypeptide(L)'
;MPNKKTKRLNLKMPKWDAVTKRQLSFLGQALALFFGWRIALWLVAFLGKYRLELGQDPSYIWIPTDPWIPEQLPEWLQFFMRWDAGWYLSIMEHGYVYDVGANYSNLVFFPLYPLISVALSWLLNSDPLIAAFIVTNVA
;
A
#
# COMPACT_ATOMS: atom_id res chain seq x y z
N MET A 1 48.78 21.43 44.04
CA MET A 1 47.79 20.68 43.22
C MET A 1 46.87 21.69 42.55
N PRO A 2 46.74 21.73 41.21
CA PRO A 2 45.97 22.77 40.54
C PRO A 2 44.48 22.42 40.51
N ASN A 3 43.64 23.37 40.93
CA ASN A 3 42.19 23.29 40.96
C ASN A 3 41.62 23.44 39.53
N LYS A 4 41.20 22.32 38.92
CA LYS A 4 40.52 22.33 37.61
C LYS A 4 39.10 22.85 37.77
N LYS A 5 38.89 24.15 37.56
CA LYS A 5 37.55 24.73 37.38
C LYS A 5 36.89 24.12 36.14
N THR A 6 35.86 23.31 36.35
CA THR A 6 35.00 22.76 35.30
C THR A 6 34.21 23.90 34.65
N LYS A 7 34.56 24.27 33.40
CA LYS A 7 33.72 25.12 32.54
C LYS A 7 32.43 24.35 32.25
N ARG A 8 31.31 24.72 32.90
CA ARG A 8 29.98 24.23 32.49
C ARG A 8 29.70 24.78 31.08
N LEU A 9 29.61 23.89 30.10
CA LEU A 9 29.09 24.21 28.78
C LEU A 9 27.62 24.63 28.93
N ASN A 10 27.34 25.91 28.72
CA ASN A 10 25.98 26.45 28.65
C ASN A 10 25.36 26.04 27.30
N LEU A 11 24.89 24.79 27.20
CA LEU A 11 24.04 24.37 26.09
C LEU A 11 22.66 25.02 26.27
N LYS A 12 22.40 26.10 25.53
CA LYS A 12 21.04 26.61 25.35
C LYS A 12 20.25 25.54 24.60
N MET A 13 19.41 24.79 25.31
CA MET A 13 18.48 23.87 24.68
C MET A 13 17.57 24.66 23.73
N PRO A 14 17.34 24.17 22.49
CA PRO A 14 16.39 24.82 21.58
C PRO A 14 15.02 24.89 22.25
N LYS A 15 14.34 26.04 22.08
CA LYS A 15 12.96 26.19 22.56
C LYS A 15 12.11 25.11 21.86
N TRP A 16 11.47 24.26 22.65
CA TRP A 16 10.67 23.12 22.17
C TRP A 16 9.69 23.52 21.06
N ASP A 17 9.13 24.73 21.10
CA ASP A 17 8.23 25.29 20.08
C ASP A 17 8.82 25.29 18.65
N ALA A 18 10.12 25.53 18.50
CA ALA A 18 10.77 25.58 17.19
C ALA A 18 10.96 24.17 16.61
N VAL A 19 11.23 23.18 17.46
CA VAL A 19 11.34 21.77 17.07
C VAL A 19 9.97 21.24 16.65
N THR A 20 8.93 21.52 17.44
CA THR A 20 7.55 21.09 17.16
C THR A 20 7.02 21.69 15.86
N LYS A 21 7.23 22.98 15.61
CA LYS A 21 6.81 23.64 14.34
C LYS A 21 7.49 23.03 13.12
N ARG A 22 8.78 22.71 13.22
CA ARG A 22 9.52 22.05 12.13
C ARG A 22 8.98 20.66 11.86
N GLN A 23 8.72 19.87 12.90
CA GLN A 23 8.12 18.53 12.74
C GLN A 23 6.72 18.58 12.13
N LEU A 24 5.87 19.51 12.56
CA LEU A 24 4.55 19.75 11.97
C LEU A 24 4.65 20.13 10.49
N SER A 25 5.61 20.99 10.11
CA SER A 25 5.82 21.37 8.71
C SER A 25 6.28 20.20 7.84
N PHE A 26 7.13 19.34 8.38
CA PHE A 26 7.61 18.16 7.69
C PHE A 26 6.51 17.12 7.50
N LEU A 27 5.74 16.84 8.57
CA LEU A 27 4.60 15.93 8.50
C LEU A 27 3.56 16.42 7.48
N GLY A 28 3.26 17.72 7.48
CA GLY A 28 2.36 18.31 6.50
C GLY A 28 2.83 18.12 5.06
N GLN A 29 4.13 18.30 4.79
CA GLN A 29 4.72 18.04 3.46
C GLN A 29 4.65 16.56 3.08
N ALA A 30 4.97 15.66 4.01
CA ALA A 30 4.93 14.22 3.78
C ALA A 30 3.50 13.75 3.46
N LEU A 31 2.51 14.22 4.22
CA LEU A 31 1.10 13.92 3.96
C LEU A 31 0.64 14.53 2.62
N ALA A 32 1.03 15.76 2.32
CA ALA A 32 0.69 16.40 1.05
C ALA A 32 1.26 15.62 -0.15
N LEU A 33 2.50 15.14 -0.06
CA LEU A 33 3.11 14.30 -1.09
C LEU A 33 2.40 12.96 -1.21
N PHE A 34 2.12 12.29 -0.09
CA PHE A 34 1.44 10.99 -0.07
C PHE A 34 0.04 11.08 -0.70
N PHE A 35 -0.80 11.99 -0.22
CA PHE A 35 -2.16 12.15 -0.74
C PHE A 35 -2.16 12.74 -2.17
N GLY A 36 -1.26 13.67 -2.47
CA GLY A 36 -1.10 14.22 -3.81
C GLY A 36 -0.76 13.13 -4.82
N TRP A 37 0.16 12.23 -4.48
CA TRP A 37 0.50 11.08 -5.31
C TRP A 37 -0.67 10.11 -5.50
N ARG A 38 -1.42 9.83 -4.42
CA ARG A 38 -2.61 8.97 -4.49
C ARG A 38 -3.70 9.54 -5.41
N ILE A 39 -3.95 10.84 -5.32
CA ILE A 39 -4.90 11.52 -6.21
C ILE A 39 -4.41 11.48 -7.66
N ALA A 40 -3.11 11.70 -7.89
CA ALA A 40 -2.54 11.63 -9.24
C ALA A 40 -2.71 10.24 -9.87
N LEU A 41 -2.39 9.16 -9.13
CA LEU A 41 -2.60 7.78 -9.59
C LEU A 41 -4.07 7.49 -9.88
N TRP A 42 -4.96 7.93 -8.99
CA TRP A 42 -6.40 7.77 -9.18
C TRP A 42 -6.89 8.48 -10.45
N LEU A 43 -6.43 9.71 -10.69
CA LEU A 43 -6.77 10.47 -11.91
C LEU A 43 -6.27 9.78 -13.17
N VAL A 44 -5.05 9.24 -13.16
CA VAL A 44 -4.51 8.48 -14.30
C VAL A 44 -5.37 7.24 -14.58
N ALA A 45 -5.72 6.47 -13.55
CA ALA A 45 -6.59 5.30 -13.70
C ALA A 45 -7.99 5.67 -14.20
N PHE A 46 -8.56 6.75 -13.65
CA PHE A 46 -9.85 7.30 -14.07
C PHE A 46 -9.83 7.71 -15.55
N LEU A 47 -8.84 8.49 -15.98
CA LEU A 47 -8.71 8.91 -17.38
C LEU A 47 -8.47 7.70 -18.30
N GLY A 48 -7.66 6.74 -17.87
CA GLY A 48 -7.45 5.47 -18.59
C GLY A 48 -8.75 4.74 -18.85
N LYS A 49 -9.59 4.57 -17.81
CA LYS A 49 -10.85 3.86 -17.89
C LYS A 49 -11.91 4.58 -18.73
N TYR A 50 -12.08 5.90 -18.57
CA TYR A 50 -13.24 6.61 -19.14
C TYR A 50 -12.94 7.53 -20.32
N ARG A 51 -11.67 7.85 -20.60
CA ARG A 51 -11.31 8.84 -21.64
C ARG A 51 -10.44 8.27 -22.74
N LEU A 52 -9.63 7.27 -22.43
CA LEU A 52 -8.64 6.75 -23.38
C LEU A 52 -9.12 5.55 -24.19
N GLU A 53 -10.34 5.03 -23.93
CA GLU A 53 -10.93 3.85 -24.60
C GLU A 53 -9.93 2.71 -24.77
N LEU A 54 -9.04 2.55 -23.79
CA LEU A 54 -8.05 1.50 -23.81
C LEU A 54 -8.82 0.19 -23.73
N GLY A 55 -8.66 -0.66 -24.74
CA GLY A 55 -9.26 -1.98 -24.79
C GLY A 55 -8.90 -2.81 -23.55
N GLN A 56 -9.55 -3.97 -23.40
CA GLN A 56 -9.27 -4.88 -22.29
C GLN A 56 -7.77 -5.20 -22.21
N ASP A 57 -7.21 -5.14 -21.00
CA ASP A 57 -5.81 -5.48 -20.77
C ASP A 57 -5.62 -7.00 -21.00
N PRO A 58 -4.79 -7.43 -21.97
CA PRO A 58 -4.58 -8.85 -22.26
C PRO A 58 -3.89 -9.60 -21.11
N SER A 59 -3.32 -8.90 -20.12
CA SER A 59 -2.70 -9.51 -18.94
C SER A 59 -3.68 -10.36 -18.12
N TYR A 60 -4.98 -10.05 -18.17
CA TYR A 60 -6.03 -10.81 -17.47
C TYR A 60 -6.19 -12.25 -17.96
N ILE A 61 -5.65 -12.60 -19.13
CA ILE A 61 -5.67 -13.98 -19.65
C ILE A 61 -4.82 -14.92 -18.77
N TRP A 62 -3.85 -14.39 -18.05
CA TRP A 62 -2.84 -15.18 -17.32
C TRP A 62 -2.87 -14.96 -15.80
N ILE A 63 -3.73 -14.08 -15.29
CA ILE A 63 -3.90 -13.82 -13.86
C ILE A 63 -5.10 -14.67 -13.38
N PRO A 64 -4.98 -15.43 -12.28
CA PRO A 64 -5.94 -16.47 -11.87
C PRO A 64 -7.22 -15.92 -11.22
N THR A 65 -7.43 -14.61 -11.26
CA THR A 65 -8.72 -14.02 -10.93
C THR A 65 -9.52 -13.91 -12.21
N ASP A 66 -10.77 -14.37 -12.18
CA ASP A 66 -11.82 -13.95 -13.11
C ASP A 66 -11.62 -12.46 -13.44
N PRO A 67 -11.85 -11.95 -14.67
CA PRO A 67 -11.52 -10.56 -15.06
C PRO A 67 -12.12 -9.47 -14.16
N TRP A 68 -13.00 -9.88 -13.23
CA TRP A 68 -13.71 -9.11 -12.24
C TRP A 68 -13.06 -9.33 -10.86
N ILE A 69 -12.01 -8.55 -10.56
CA ILE A 69 -11.77 -8.14 -9.16
C ILE A 69 -13.12 -7.69 -8.62
N PRO A 70 -13.61 -8.22 -7.48
CA PRO A 70 -15.04 -8.34 -7.24
C PRO A 70 -15.77 -7.05 -7.54
N GLU A 71 -16.79 -7.13 -8.39
CA GLU A 71 -17.75 -6.05 -8.69
C GLU A 71 -18.35 -5.43 -7.40
N GLN A 72 -18.13 -6.11 -6.27
CA GLN A 72 -18.53 -5.80 -4.91
C GLN A 72 -17.71 -4.66 -4.25
N LEU A 73 -16.51 -4.32 -4.75
CA LEU A 73 -15.73 -3.19 -4.22
C LEU A 73 -16.15 -1.85 -4.84
N PRO A 74 -16.10 -0.74 -4.07
CA PRO A 74 -16.28 0.60 -4.63
C PRO A 74 -15.33 0.86 -5.80
N GLU A 75 -15.86 1.43 -6.88
CA GLU A 75 -15.13 1.62 -8.15
C GLU A 75 -13.81 2.40 -7.99
N TRP A 76 -13.77 3.39 -7.10
CA TRP A 76 -12.56 4.16 -6.81
C TRP A 76 -11.44 3.31 -6.20
N LEU A 77 -11.78 2.25 -5.47
CA LEU A 77 -10.84 1.32 -4.85
C LEU A 77 -10.34 0.29 -5.86
N GLN A 78 -11.18 -0.09 -6.82
CA GLN A 78 -10.82 -1.00 -7.92
C GLN A 78 -9.67 -0.46 -8.80
N PHE A 79 -9.39 0.85 -8.78
CA PHE A 79 -8.24 1.42 -9.49
C PHE A 79 -6.90 1.07 -8.86
N PHE A 80 -6.90 0.75 -7.56
CA PHE A 80 -5.70 0.32 -6.84
C PHE A 80 -5.52 -1.19 -6.82
N MET A 81 -6.54 -1.94 -7.24
CA MET A 81 -6.53 -3.39 -7.32
C MET A 81 -6.39 -3.78 -8.79
N ARG A 82 -5.15 -3.89 -9.29
CA ARG A 82 -4.84 -4.28 -10.68
C ARG A 82 -3.63 -5.20 -10.69
N TRP A 83 -3.49 -6.00 -11.76
CA TRP A 83 -2.36 -6.90 -11.99
C TRP A 83 -2.10 -7.86 -10.82
N ASP A 84 -0.97 -7.70 -10.13
CA ASP A 84 -0.53 -8.59 -9.04
C ASP A 84 -1.50 -8.67 -7.87
N ALA A 85 -2.42 -7.71 -7.73
CA ALA A 85 -3.53 -7.81 -6.79
C ALA A 85 -4.32 -9.12 -6.98
N GLY A 86 -4.48 -9.60 -8.22
CA GLY A 86 -5.17 -10.87 -8.50
C GLY A 86 -4.38 -12.08 -8.01
N TRP A 87 -3.05 -12.07 -8.16
CA TRP A 87 -2.20 -13.13 -7.61
C TRP A 87 -2.26 -13.17 -6.08
N TYR A 88 -2.19 -12.02 -5.42
CA TYR A 88 -2.35 -11.96 -3.96
C TYR A 88 -3.74 -12.38 -3.51
N LEU A 89 -4.80 -11.97 -4.22
CA LEU A 89 -6.16 -12.42 -3.93
C LEU A 89 -6.28 -13.94 -4.03
N SER A 90 -5.72 -14.55 -5.08
CA SER A 90 -5.72 -16.00 -5.24
C SER A 90 -5.08 -16.71 -4.05
N ILE A 91 -4.00 -16.15 -3.48
CA ILE A 91 -3.34 -16.69 -2.28
C ILE A 91 -4.23 -16.52 -1.05
N MET A 92 -4.90 -15.38 -0.91
CA MET A 92 -5.78 -15.09 0.24
C MET A 92 -7.04 -15.98 0.25
N GLU A 93 -7.59 -16.29 -0.92
CA GLU A 93 -8.81 -17.09 -1.07
C GLU A 93 -8.55 -18.59 -1.12
N HIS A 94 -7.52 -19.01 -1.87
CA HIS A 94 -7.30 -20.42 -2.21
C HIS A 94 -5.95 -20.95 -1.70
N GLY A 95 -5.12 -20.08 -1.12
CA GLY A 95 -3.76 -20.44 -0.73
C GLY A 95 -2.81 -20.57 -1.92
N TYR A 96 -1.64 -21.14 -1.65
CA TYR A 96 -0.63 -21.40 -2.66
C TYR A 96 -0.99 -22.62 -3.49
N VAL A 97 -1.03 -22.46 -4.81
CA VAL A 97 -1.42 -23.51 -5.76
C VAL A 97 -0.24 -23.84 -6.67
N TYR A 98 0.14 -25.12 -6.68
CA TYR A 98 1.10 -25.67 -7.64
C TYR A 98 0.35 -26.35 -8.77
N ASP A 99 0.37 -25.75 -9.96
CA ASP A 99 -0.15 -26.36 -11.18
C ASP A 99 1.02 -26.70 -12.11
N VAL A 100 1.23 -28.00 -12.32
CA VAL A 100 2.33 -28.56 -13.13
C VAL A 100 2.17 -28.24 -14.62
N GLY A 101 0.96 -27.89 -15.08
CA GLY A 101 0.66 -27.53 -16.47
C GLY A 101 0.56 -26.03 -16.73
N ALA A 102 0.54 -25.20 -15.68
CA ALA A 102 0.38 -23.75 -15.84
C ALA A 102 1.73 -23.07 -16.12
N ASN A 103 1.74 -22.14 -17.07
CA ASN A 103 2.89 -21.27 -17.33
C ASN A 103 3.12 -20.22 -16.21
N TYR A 104 2.12 -20.02 -15.33
CA TYR A 104 2.09 -19.00 -14.30
C TYR A 104 1.55 -19.58 -13.00
N SER A 105 2.12 -19.19 -11.86
CA SER A 105 1.72 -19.69 -10.55
C SER A 105 1.90 -18.62 -9.47
N ASN A 106 1.02 -18.65 -8.46
CA ASN A 106 1.10 -17.76 -7.32
C ASN A 106 2.23 -18.12 -6.32
N LEU A 107 2.92 -19.25 -6.52
CA LEU A 107 4.04 -19.70 -5.69
C LEU A 107 5.24 -18.75 -5.66
N VAL A 108 5.39 -17.92 -6.67
CA VAL A 108 6.52 -16.98 -6.78
C VAL A 108 6.38 -15.77 -5.86
N PHE A 109 5.20 -15.55 -5.27
CA PHE A 109 4.93 -14.39 -4.43
C PHE A 109 5.26 -14.65 -2.96
N PHE A 110 5.84 -13.66 -2.28
CA PHE A 110 6.18 -13.75 -0.86
C PHE A 110 4.92 -13.82 0.04
N PRO A 111 4.95 -14.62 1.12
CA PRO A 111 3.76 -14.93 1.90
C PRO A 111 3.36 -13.86 2.92
N LEU A 112 4.28 -12.98 3.33
CA LEU A 112 4.04 -12.08 4.44
C LEU A 112 2.85 -11.14 4.18
N TYR A 113 2.79 -10.54 3.00
CA TYR A 113 1.72 -9.62 2.62
C TYR A 113 0.31 -10.26 2.60
N PRO A 114 0.06 -11.36 1.88
CA PRO A 114 -1.25 -12.00 1.88
C PRO A 114 -1.62 -12.57 3.26
N LEU A 115 -0.65 -13.08 4.04
CA LEU A 115 -0.93 -13.58 5.39
C LEU A 115 -1.39 -12.47 6.36
N ILE A 116 -0.71 -11.32 6.36
CA ILE A 116 -1.13 -10.18 7.18
C ILE A 116 -2.50 -9.68 6.72
N SER A 117 -2.75 -9.66 5.41
CA SER A 117 -4.01 -9.19 4.84
C SER A 117 -5.18 -10.09 5.24
N VAL A 118 -5.02 -11.42 5.20
CA VAL A 118 -6.02 -12.38 5.71
C VAL A 118 -6.24 -12.20 7.20
N ALA A 119 -5.17 -12.12 8.00
CA ALA A 119 -5.29 -11.94 9.45
C ALA A 119 -6.04 -10.64 9.80
N LEU A 120 -5.76 -9.56 9.10
CA LEU A 120 -6.44 -8.28 9.28
C LEU A 120 -7.90 -8.33 8.79
N SER A 121 -8.16 -9.00 7.67
CA SER A 121 -9.53 -9.21 7.15
C SER A 121 -10.40 -9.93 8.17
N TRP A 122 -9.86 -10.96 8.82
CA TRP A 122 -10.54 -11.70 9.89
C TRP A 122 -10.78 -10.81 11.12
N LEU A 123 -9.79 -10.01 11.52
CA LEU A 123 -9.91 -9.08 12.65
C LEU A 123 -10.97 -8.00 12.43
N LEU A 124 -11.07 -7.48 11.20
CA LEU A 124 -11.99 -6.41 10.83
C LEU A 124 -13.34 -6.93 10.31
N ASN A 125 -13.52 -8.25 10.16
CA ASN A 125 -14.65 -8.88 9.48
C ASN A 125 -14.96 -8.20 8.13
N SER A 126 -13.93 -8.05 7.30
CA SER A 126 -13.96 -7.27 6.06
C SER A 126 -13.44 -8.08 4.87
N ASP A 127 -13.71 -7.60 3.66
CA ASP A 127 -13.16 -8.19 2.44
C ASP A 127 -11.62 -8.24 2.46
N PRO A 128 -10.98 -9.36 2.05
CA PRO A 128 -9.53 -9.50 2.01
C PRO A 128 -8.81 -8.38 1.24
N LEU A 129 -9.38 -7.86 0.16
CA LEU A 129 -8.80 -6.75 -0.61
C LEU A 129 -8.88 -5.42 0.14
N ILE A 130 -9.92 -5.17 0.93
CA ILE A 130 -9.99 -3.97 1.78
C ILE A 130 -8.89 -4.04 2.84
N ALA A 131 -8.73 -5.19 3.49
CA ALA A 131 -7.64 -5.40 4.44
C ALA A 131 -6.26 -5.25 3.76
N ALA A 132 -6.07 -5.84 2.58
CA ALA A 132 -4.85 -5.74 1.81
C ALA A 132 -4.52 -4.29 1.40
N PHE A 133 -5.54 -3.49 1.08
CA PHE A 133 -5.39 -2.05 0.84
C PHE A 133 -4.90 -1.32 2.08
N ILE A 134 -5.45 -1.63 3.26
CA ILE A 134 -5.02 -1.02 4.51
C ILE A 134 -3.56 -1.38 4.80
N VAL A 135 -3.20 -2.67 4.68
CA VAL A 135 -1.83 -3.15 4.93
C VAL A 135 -0.80 -2.41 4.07
N THR A 136 -1.03 -2.28 2.77
CA THR A 136 -0.07 -1.61 1.87
C THR A 136 0.03 -0.09 2.08
N ASN A 137 -0.88 0.53 2.82
CA ASN A 137 -0.85 1.97 3.11
C ASN A 137 -0.26 2.29 4.48
N VAL A 138 -0.09 1.28 5.34
CA VAL A 138 0.46 1.44 6.69
C VAL A 138 1.90 0.93 6.80
N ALA A 139 2.29 -0.04 5.95
CA ALA A 139 3.66 -0.54 5.84
C ALA A 139 4.61 0.48 5.21
#